data_AF-A0A419W3G7-F1
#
_entry.id   AF-A0A419W3G7-F1
#
_cell.length_a   1.000
_cell.length_b   1.000
_cell.length_c   1.000
_cell.angle_alpha   90.00
_cell.angle_beta   90.00
_cell.angle_gamma   90.00
#
_symmetry.space_group_name_H-M   'P 1'
#
loop_
_entity.id
_entity.type
_entity.pdbx_description
1 polymer ?
#
loop_
_entity_poly.entity_id
_entity_poly.type
_entity_poly.pdbx_seq_one_letter_code
_entity_poly.pdbx_strand_id
1 'polypeptide(L)' 'MNTEIDLHKWGEISLKLRQVYPQLTTADLAWRHGTKIEFYRMIAGELGMSRREFESMIEQL' A
#
# COMPACT_ATOMS: atom_id res chain seq x y z
N MET A 1 9.06 -3.34 17.55
CA MET A 1 7.74 -2.74 17.26
C MET A 1 7.10 -3.60 16.18
N ASN A 2 6.12 -4.43 16.54
CA ASN A 2 5.36 -5.24 15.60
C ASN A 2 4.49 -4.29 14.77
N THR A 3 4.93 -3.98 13.55
CA THR A 3 4.21 -3.17 12.57
C THR A 3 3.18 -4.03 11.86
N GLU A 4 2.18 -4.49 12.59
CA GLU A 4 0.95 -4.99 11.97
C GLU A 4 0.29 -3.80 11.28
N ILE A 5 0.06 -3.89 9.96
CA ILE A 5 -0.79 -2.90 9.31
C ILE A 5 -2.17 -3.15 9.87
N ASP A 6 -2.72 -2.13 10.52
CA ASP A 6 -4.09 -2.12 10.99
C ASP A 6 -4.99 -2.37 9.79
N LEU A 7 -5.58 -3.58 9.71
CA LEU A 7 -6.35 -4.04 8.55
C LEU A 7 -7.53 -3.10 8.27
N HIS A 8 -8.07 -2.46 9.31
CA HIS A 8 -9.14 -1.48 9.17
C HIS A 8 -8.63 -0.22 8.43
N LYS A 9 -7.45 0.29 8.81
CA LYS A 9 -6.83 1.42 8.10
C LYS A 9 -6.41 1.04 6.68
N TRP A 10 -5.92 -0.18 6.47
CA TRP A 10 -5.54 -0.62 5.12
C TRP A 10 -6.73 -0.66 4.16
N GLY A 11 -7.92 -1.06 4.64
CA GLY A 11 -9.15 -1.01 3.85
C GLY A 11 -9.41 0.39 3.29
N GLU A 12 -9.34 1.42 4.14
CA GLU A 12 -9.54 2.81 3.73
C GLU A 12 -8.43 3.31 2.81
N ILE A 13 -7.16 3.01 3.12
CA ILE A 13 -6.00 3.38 2.30
C ILE A 13 -6.10 2.75 0.92
N SER A 14 -6.46 1.47 0.82
CA SER A 14 -6.59 0.76 -0.46
C SER A 14 -7.70 1.35 -1.34
N LEU A 15 -8.82 1.78 -0.74
CA LEU A 15 -9.89 2.45 -1.45
C LEU A 15 -9.42 3.80 -2.02
N LYS A 16 -8.74 4.61 -1.21
CA LYS A 16 -8.16 5.89 -1.66
C LYS A 16 -7.09 5.68 -2.74
N LEU A 17 -6.20 4.70 -2.55
CA LEU A 17 -5.17 4.34 -3.53
C LEU A 17 -5.78 3.98 -4.87
N ARG A 18 -6.88 3.20 -4.89
CA ARG A 18 -7.57 2.84 -6.14
C ARG A 18 -8.24 4.05 -6.82
N GLN A 19 -8.68 5.05 -6.05
CA GLN A 19 -9.23 6.29 -6.61
C GLN A 19 -8.13 7.15 -7.27
N VAL A 20 -6.96 7.23 -6.65
CA VAL A 20 -5.82 8.02 -7.16
C VAL A 20 -5.08 7.29 -8.28
N TYR A 21 -4.94 5.97 -8.15
CA TYR A 21 -4.19 5.09 -9.05
C TYR A 21 -5.11 3.98 -9.57
N PRO A 22 -5.93 4.27 -10.60
CA PRO A 22 -6.84 3.28 -11.18
C PRO A 22 -6.11 2.12 -11.85
N GLN A 23 -4.79 2.22 -12.08
CA GLN A 23 -3.97 1.09 -12.55
C GLN A 23 -3.77 0.00 -11.47
N LEU A 24 -3.91 0.32 -10.19
CA LEU A 24 -3.78 -0.65 -9.11
C LEU A 24 -5.03 -1.52 -9.04
N THR A 25 -4.87 -2.81 -9.26
CA THR A 25 -5.99 -3.75 -9.14
C THR A 25 -6.25 -4.11 -7.69
N THR A 26 -7.43 -4.66 -7.42
CA THR A 26 -7.75 -5.22 -6.10
C THR A 26 -6.79 -6.36 -5.73
N ALA A 27 -6.18 -7.04 -6.71
CA ALA A 27 -5.18 -8.06 -6.46
C ALA A 27 -3.85 -7.45 -5.98
N ASP A 28 -3.44 -6.30 -6.53
CA ASP A 28 -2.22 -5.58 -6.12
C ASP A 28 -2.34 -4.98 -4.72
N LEU A 29 -3.55 -4.54 -4.36
CA LEU A 29 -3.90 -4.01 -3.05
C LEU A 29 -4.28 -5.10 -2.02
N ALA A 30 -4.45 -6.35 -2.47
CA ALA A 30 -4.75 -7.46 -1.59
C ALA A 30 -3.48 -7.90 -0.88
N TRP A 31 -3.35 -7.55 0.39
CA TRP A 31 -2.29 -8.10 1.22
C TRP A 31 -2.58 -9.58 1.50
N ARG A 32 -1.87 -10.47 0.80
CA ARG A 32 -2.05 -11.92 0.94
C ARG A 32 -1.06 -12.54 1.91
N HIS A 33 0.23 -12.27 1.75
CA HIS A 33 1.31 -12.81 2.57
C HIS A 33 2.53 -11.88 2.54
N GLY A 34 3.39 -11.97 3.56
CA GLY A 34 4.64 -11.20 3.65
C GLY A 34 4.57 -10.03 4.63
N THR A 35 5.70 -9.37 4.82
CA THR A 35 5.80 -8.23 5.74
C THR A 35 5.23 -6.95 5.13
N LYS A 36 4.80 -5.99 5.96
CA LYS A 36 4.39 -4.64 5.53
C LYS A 36 5.40 -4.01 4.56
N ILE A 37 6.68 -4.21 4.85
CA ILE A 37 7.80 -3.65 4.08
C ILE A 37 7.82 -4.20 2.66
N GLU A 38 7.66 -5.52 2.51
CA GLU A 38 7.65 -6.18 1.19
C GLU A 38 6.42 -5.78 0.39
N PHE A 39 5.27 -5.74 1.05
CA PHE A 39 4.02 -5.33 0.44
C PHE A 39 4.08 -3.87 -0.06
N TYR A 40 4.59 -2.94 0.76
CA TYR A 40 4.78 -1.55 0.34
C TYR A 40 5.80 -1.42 -0.78
N ARG A 41 6.84 -2.25 -0.78
CA ARG A 41 7.84 -2.27 -1.85
C ARG A 41 7.26 -2.75 -3.17
N MET A 42 6.37 -3.74 -3.14
CA MET A 42 5.68 -4.25 -4.33
C MET A 42 4.80 -3.17 -4.95
N ILE A 43 3.90 -2.56 -4.17
CA ILE A 43 3.02 -1.50 -4.68
C ILE A 43 3.83 -0.29 -5.15
N ALA A 44 4.86 0.11 -4.40
CA ALA A 44 5.75 1.19 -4.83
C ALA A 44 6.42 0.88 -6.17
N GLY A 45 6.82 -0.38 -6.41
CA GLY A 45 7.36 -0.84 -7.67
C GLY A 45 6.39 -0.70 -8.84
N GLU A 46 5.13 -1.11 -8.65
CA GLU A 46 4.05 -0.94 -9.65
C GLU A 46 3.78 0.54 -9.97
N LEU A 47 3.93 1.41 -8.97
CA LEU A 47 3.78 2.85 -9.12
C LEU A 47 5.05 3.56 -9.61
N GLY A 48 6.16 2.83 -9.81
CA GLY A 48 7.44 3.38 -10.26
C GLY A 48 8.12 4.31 -9.24
N MET A 49 7.81 4.17 -7.95
CA MET A 49 8.35 4.98 -6.86
C MET A 49 9.10 4.13 -5.83
N SER A 50 9.82 4.79 -4.93
CA SER A 50 10.47 4.10 -3.81
C SER A 50 9.47 3.76 -2.70
N ARG A 51 9.79 2.72 -1.91
CA ARG A 51 9.01 2.37 -0.71
C ARG A 51 8.83 3.56 0.23
N ARG A 52 9.83 4.44 0.37
CA ARG A 52 9.77 5.61 1.26
C ARG A 52 8.77 6.64 0.75
N GLU A 53 8.78 6.91 -0.55
CA GLU A 53 7.80 7.82 -1.17
C GLU A 53 6.38 7.29 -1.00
N PHE A 54 6.19 5.99 -1.23
CA PHE A 54 4.90 5.34 -1.02
C PHE A 54 4.45 5.40 0.45
N GLU A 55 5.36 5.17 1.39
CA GLU A 55 5.06 5.24 2.83
C GLU A 55 4.68 6.68 3.24
N SER A 56 5.43 7.69 2.82
CA SER A 56 5.09 9.10 3.07
C SER A 56 3.79 9.52 2.41
N MET A 57 3.47 8.99 1.23
CA MET A 57 2.19 9.24 0.56
C MET A 57 1.03 8.64 1.35
N ILE A 58 1.18 7.40 1.84
CA ILE A 58 0.17 6.77 2.69
C ILE A 58 -0.03 7.56 4.00
N GLU A 59 1.04 8.09 4.59
CA GLU A 59 0.94 8.94 5.79
C GLU A 59 0.19 10.25 5.55
N GLN A 60 0.06 10.69 4.30
CA GLN A 60 -0.68 11.90 3.90
C GLN A 60 -2.14 11.62 3.48
N LEU A 61 -2.56 10.35 3.39
CA LEU A 61 -3.93 9.94 2.99
C LEU A 61 -4.86 9.79 4.20
#